data_AF-A0A7S1BNZ9-F1
#
_entry.id   AF-A0A7S1BNZ9-F1
#
_cell.length_a   1.000
_cell.length_b   1.000
_cell.length_c   1.000
_cell.angle_alpha   90.00
_cell.angle_beta   90.00
_cell.angle_gamma   90.00
#
_symmetry.space_group_name_H-M   'P 1'
#
loop_
_entity.id
_entity.type
_entity.pdbx_description
1 polymer ?
#
loop_
_entity_poly.entity_id
_entity_poly.type
_entity_poly.pdbx_seq_one_letter_code
_entity_poly.pdbx_strand_id
1 'polypeptide(L)'
;MASHFLLFLCVSVNSPFYYARAYAPPMTGACRGPGGIHDKLNSRHATEKSQSDCEDACSALAACVGYAHCEDCNNGECILYGAGVDGTCSNPIAKNQFDCEALGSCSDVTKTSEDECGRCSEPTATSRSTCDSVGANWVKETWSFALETWEDAEDPWTGDSHFSTTIRGTTEDSSSKYICVDADPEDHYARCSGSNSTCTFDGLEESARIEDNCPEGCVYTPAPTAPKPKPPHAGDIKLPGWGSAMSGACRGGTDFTDKVNGKYSNTAGADGPLTQQECASACLDEPTCVGYSHSTAWCVVYGPVIHETVGEFWTSDNHEEVTITGTKANPSYICVTGPPRDIPNETKSSGSVFYAGRLSVLVYTLIALVTSLVS
;
A
#
# COMPACT_ATOMS: atom_id res chain seq x y z
N MET A 1 59.64 10.42 -64.15
CA MET A 1 59.34 9.53 -63.01
C MET A 1 58.73 10.39 -61.92
N ALA A 2 57.51 10.10 -61.48
CA ALA A 2 56.82 10.86 -60.43
C ALA A 2 56.17 9.86 -59.48
N SER A 3 56.64 9.80 -58.23
CA SER A 3 56.19 8.79 -57.27
C SER A 3 54.86 9.21 -56.65
N HIS A 4 53.84 8.34 -56.74
CA HIS A 4 52.59 8.52 -56.01
C HIS A 4 52.76 7.94 -54.60
N PHE A 5 52.77 8.80 -53.58
CA PHE A 5 52.58 8.38 -52.20
C PHE A 5 51.07 8.29 -51.91
N LEU A 6 50.53 7.07 -51.86
CA LEU A 6 49.22 6.84 -51.24
C LEU A 6 49.37 6.92 -49.72
N LEU A 7 48.69 7.87 -49.09
CA LEU A 7 48.60 7.97 -47.64
C LEU A 7 47.45 7.09 -47.14
N PHE A 8 47.75 5.91 -46.61
CA PHE A 8 46.75 5.07 -45.96
C PHE A 8 46.33 5.67 -44.62
N LEU A 9 45.17 6.34 -44.59
CA LEU A 9 44.49 6.74 -43.36
C LEU A 9 43.80 5.52 -42.74
N CYS A 10 44.46 4.89 -41.77
CA CYS A 10 43.81 3.92 -40.89
C CYS A 10 42.80 4.65 -39.99
N VAL A 11 41.53 4.65 -40.39
CA VAL A 11 40.42 5.04 -39.51
C VAL A 11 40.29 3.97 -38.43
N SER A 12 40.74 4.27 -37.21
CA SER A 12 40.48 3.43 -36.05
C SER A 12 39.00 3.56 -35.68
N VAL A 13 38.18 2.61 -36.16
CA VAL A 13 36.86 2.38 -35.59
C VAL A 13 37.04 1.92 -34.15
N ASN A 14 36.87 2.85 -33.21
CA ASN A 14 36.61 2.52 -31.81
C ASN A 14 35.20 1.94 -31.74
N SER A 15 35.07 0.65 -32.07
CA SER A 15 33.91 -0.12 -31.63
C SER A 15 33.84 0.01 -30.11
N PRO A 16 32.72 0.47 -29.53
CA PRO A 16 32.55 0.40 -28.08
C PRO A 16 32.64 -1.08 -27.69
N PHE A 17 33.60 -1.41 -26.82
CA PHE A 17 33.62 -2.70 -26.16
C PHE A 17 32.46 -2.71 -25.16
N TYR A 18 31.27 -3.10 -25.63
CA TYR A 18 30.20 -3.54 -24.76
C TYR A 18 30.73 -4.70 -23.92
N TYR A 19 31.03 -4.42 -22.65
CA TYR A 19 31.22 -5.47 -21.67
C TYR A 19 29.88 -6.20 -21.55
N ALA A 20 29.86 -7.49 -21.87
CA ALA A 20 28.67 -8.32 -21.71
C ALA A 20 28.17 -8.20 -20.27
N ARG A 21 26.91 -7.82 -20.09
CA ARG A 21 26.30 -7.66 -18.77
C ARG A 21 26.16 -9.03 -18.13
N ALA A 22 26.54 -9.14 -16.86
CA ALA A 22 26.38 -10.38 -16.12
C ALA A 22 24.92 -10.52 -15.67
N TYR A 23 24.12 -11.22 -16.48
CA TYR A 23 22.73 -11.54 -16.16
C TYR A 23 22.64 -12.63 -15.08
N ALA A 24 21.52 -12.62 -14.35
CA ALA A 24 21.16 -13.64 -13.37
C ALA A 24 20.79 -14.98 -14.04
N PRO A 25 20.78 -16.10 -13.29
CA PRO A 25 20.21 -17.35 -13.76
C PRO A 25 18.75 -17.16 -14.22
N PRO A 26 18.36 -17.63 -15.43
CA PRO A 26 17.01 -17.43 -15.93
C PRO A 26 15.92 -18.09 -15.07
N MET A 27 14.78 -17.43 -14.94
CA MET A 27 13.62 -17.84 -14.16
C MET A 27 12.42 -18.15 -15.06
N THR A 28 11.68 -19.22 -14.78
CA THR A 28 10.41 -19.51 -15.48
C THR A 28 9.34 -18.49 -15.13
N GLY A 29 8.60 -18.02 -16.13
CA GLY A 29 7.54 -17.03 -16.00
C GLY A 29 7.94 -15.65 -16.53
N ALA A 30 6.97 -14.76 -16.70
CA ALA A 30 7.24 -13.37 -17.06
C ALA A 30 7.68 -12.59 -15.81
N CYS A 31 8.61 -11.64 -15.94
CA CYS A 31 9.18 -10.92 -14.80
C CYS A 31 8.11 -10.12 -14.02
N ARG A 32 8.31 -10.00 -12.70
CA ARG A 32 7.41 -9.31 -11.76
C ARG A 32 8.22 -8.52 -10.72
N GLY A 33 7.62 -7.42 -10.27
CA GLY A 33 8.24 -6.50 -9.33
C GLY A 33 8.07 -6.89 -7.86
N PRO A 34 8.48 -6.01 -6.93
CA PRO A 34 8.55 -6.33 -5.51
C PRO A 34 7.21 -6.61 -4.82
N GLY A 35 6.08 -6.34 -5.50
CA GLY A 35 4.72 -6.63 -5.06
C GLY A 35 4.22 -8.05 -5.36
N GLY A 36 5.02 -8.88 -6.05
CA GLY A 36 4.70 -10.29 -6.33
C GLY A 36 3.99 -10.52 -7.66
N ILE A 37 3.30 -11.66 -7.80
CA ILE A 37 2.84 -12.22 -9.10
C ILE A 37 1.94 -11.29 -9.96
N HIS A 38 1.31 -10.29 -9.35
CA HIS A 38 0.45 -9.30 -10.02
C HIS A 38 1.10 -7.94 -10.25
N ASP A 39 2.30 -7.71 -9.71
CA ASP A 39 3.07 -6.48 -9.85
C ASP A 39 3.77 -6.46 -11.22
N LYS A 40 3.06 -5.93 -12.22
CA LYS A 40 3.61 -5.68 -13.55
C LYS A 40 4.74 -4.65 -13.49
N LEU A 41 5.73 -4.88 -14.35
CA LEU A 41 6.89 -4.01 -14.50
C LEU A 41 6.73 -3.07 -15.67
N ASN A 42 7.26 -1.85 -15.54
CA ASN A 42 7.30 -0.86 -16.60
C ASN A 42 8.12 -1.42 -17.77
N SER A 43 7.54 -1.44 -18.96
CA SER A 43 8.07 -2.28 -20.02
C SER A 43 7.80 -1.79 -21.44
N ARG A 44 8.57 -2.34 -22.39
CA ARG A 44 8.24 -2.33 -23.81
C ARG A 44 8.37 -3.72 -24.38
N HIS A 45 7.54 -4.07 -25.36
CA HIS A 45 7.53 -5.40 -25.99
C HIS A 45 7.62 -5.31 -27.51
N ALA A 46 8.19 -6.35 -28.12
CA ALA A 46 8.29 -6.51 -29.57
C ALA A 46 8.27 -8.00 -29.93
N THR A 47 7.73 -8.34 -31.10
CA THR A 47 7.68 -9.71 -31.63
C THR A 47 8.83 -9.95 -32.62
N GLU A 48 8.94 -11.19 -33.11
CA GLU A 48 9.94 -11.62 -34.11
C GLU A 48 11.38 -11.42 -33.62
N LYS A 49 11.63 -11.79 -32.35
CA LYS A 49 12.93 -11.74 -31.66
C LYS A 49 13.40 -13.11 -31.21
N SER A 50 14.70 -13.36 -31.29
CA SER A 50 15.36 -14.42 -30.53
C SER A 50 15.69 -13.95 -29.11
N GLN A 51 16.06 -14.89 -28.23
CA GLN A 51 16.55 -14.55 -26.90
C GLN A 51 17.81 -13.65 -26.96
N SER A 52 18.68 -13.84 -27.97
CA SER A 52 19.87 -12.99 -28.16
C SER A 52 19.47 -11.55 -28.49
N ASP A 53 18.45 -11.34 -29.33
CA ASP A 53 17.98 -9.99 -29.66
C ASP A 53 17.44 -9.26 -28.42
N CYS A 54 16.85 -9.99 -27.46
CA CYS A 54 16.45 -9.43 -26.17
C CYS A 54 17.65 -9.04 -25.30
N GLU A 55 18.64 -9.92 -25.20
CA GLU A 55 19.83 -9.69 -24.39
C GLU A 55 20.67 -8.53 -24.93
N ASP A 56 20.84 -8.45 -26.25
CA ASP A 56 21.51 -7.32 -26.93
C ASP A 56 20.71 -6.02 -26.76
N ALA A 57 19.38 -6.04 -26.95
CA ALA A 57 18.53 -4.84 -26.82
C ALA A 57 18.40 -4.34 -25.36
N CYS A 58 18.46 -5.23 -24.37
CA CYS A 58 18.57 -4.85 -22.96
C CYS A 58 19.96 -4.30 -22.63
N SER A 59 21.03 -4.95 -23.12
CA SER A 59 22.42 -4.52 -22.89
C SER A 59 22.74 -3.16 -23.53
N ALA A 60 22.07 -2.82 -24.64
CA ALA A 60 22.19 -1.52 -25.29
C ALA A 60 21.44 -0.39 -24.54
N LEU A 61 20.45 -0.72 -23.69
CA LEU A 61 19.58 0.24 -23.02
C LEU A 61 19.98 0.41 -21.54
N ALA A 62 20.62 1.53 -21.22
CA ALA A 62 21.11 1.81 -19.86
C ALA A 62 20.03 1.82 -18.76
N ALA A 63 18.75 1.97 -19.13
CA ALA A 63 17.61 1.91 -18.22
C ALA A 63 17.01 0.50 -18.05
N CYS A 64 17.46 -0.50 -18.82
CA CYS A 64 16.97 -1.87 -18.72
C CYS A 64 17.43 -2.52 -17.40
N VAL A 65 16.51 -3.10 -16.64
CA VAL A 65 16.81 -3.94 -15.45
C VAL A 65 16.77 -5.44 -15.77
N GLY A 66 16.23 -5.82 -16.92
CA GLY A 66 16.18 -7.20 -17.38
C GLY A 66 15.14 -7.39 -18.48
N TYR A 67 14.97 -8.63 -18.93
CA TYR A 67 14.08 -8.97 -20.04
C TYR A 67 13.28 -10.24 -19.77
N ALA A 68 12.19 -10.44 -20.50
CA ALA A 68 11.56 -11.75 -20.64
C ALA A 68 11.44 -12.10 -22.13
N HIS A 69 11.71 -13.35 -22.48
CA HIS A 69 11.54 -13.88 -23.83
C HIS A 69 10.63 -15.11 -23.83
N CYS A 70 9.86 -15.30 -24.90
CA CYS A 70 9.18 -16.57 -25.17
C CYS A 70 9.24 -16.91 -26.66
N GLU A 71 10.13 -17.85 -27.02
CA GLU A 71 10.32 -18.36 -28.39
C GLU A 71 9.00 -18.86 -29.03
N ASP A 72 8.18 -19.55 -28.24
CA ASP A 72 6.92 -20.19 -28.66
C ASP A 72 5.68 -19.27 -28.56
N CYS A 73 5.80 -18.06 -28.00
CA CYS A 73 4.69 -17.13 -27.81
C CYS A 73 4.78 -16.01 -28.85
N ASN A 74 3.64 -15.62 -29.44
CA ASN A 74 3.49 -14.37 -30.19
C ASN A 74 4.65 -14.09 -31.19
N ASN A 75 5.09 -15.13 -31.91
CA ASN A 75 6.20 -15.15 -32.85
C ASN A 75 7.58 -14.77 -32.23
N GLY A 76 7.93 -15.26 -31.04
CA GLY A 76 9.18 -14.91 -30.38
C GLY A 76 9.08 -13.54 -29.72
N GLU A 77 8.15 -13.41 -28.77
CA GLU A 77 7.93 -12.16 -28.05
C GLU A 77 9.06 -11.87 -27.06
N CYS A 78 9.50 -10.61 -27.08
CA CYS A 78 10.54 -10.04 -26.25
C CYS A 78 9.96 -8.88 -25.46
N ILE A 79 10.18 -8.86 -24.15
CA ILE A 79 9.75 -7.79 -23.24
C ILE A 79 10.98 -7.27 -22.52
N LEU A 80 11.23 -5.96 -22.60
CA LEU A 80 12.31 -5.27 -21.88
C LEU A 80 11.71 -4.48 -20.71
N TYR A 81 12.32 -4.58 -19.52
CA TYR A 81 11.83 -3.96 -18.29
C TYR A 81 12.76 -2.85 -17.80
N GLY A 82 12.21 -1.77 -17.24
CA GLY A 82 12.99 -0.68 -16.64
C GLY A 82 12.25 0.66 -16.59
N ALA A 83 12.86 1.69 -16.02
CA ALA A 83 12.27 3.03 -15.94
C ALA A 83 12.34 3.76 -17.30
N GLY A 84 11.21 4.29 -17.80
CA GLY A 84 11.18 5.02 -19.08
C GLY A 84 11.58 4.18 -20.31
N VAL A 85 11.35 2.87 -20.27
CA VAL A 85 11.56 1.98 -21.44
C VAL A 85 10.29 1.88 -22.29
N ASP A 86 9.15 2.17 -21.70
CA ASP A 86 7.79 2.25 -22.25
C ASP A 86 7.58 3.44 -23.22
N GLY A 87 8.34 4.52 -23.01
CA GLY A 87 8.27 5.77 -23.75
C GLY A 87 8.89 6.91 -22.94
N THR A 88 8.67 8.16 -23.36
CA THR A 88 9.12 9.34 -22.63
C THR A 88 8.07 10.45 -22.60
N CYS A 89 8.04 11.23 -21.52
CA CYS A 89 7.22 12.43 -21.41
C CYS A 89 8.08 13.66 -21.77
N SER A 90 7.48 14.66 -22.44
CA SER A 90 8.12 15.97 -22.65
C SER A 90 8.57 16.64 -21.35
N ASN A 91 7.94 16.28 -20.22
CA ASN A 91 8.35 16.65 -18.88
C ASN A 91 9.18 15.54 -18.21
N PRO A 92 10.48 15.75 -17.92
CA PRO A 92 11.35 14.72 -17.34
C PRO A 92 11.06 14.41 -15.86
N ILE A 93 10.03 15.00 -15.24
CA ILE A 93 9.60 14.65 -13.88
C ILE A 93 8.77 13.35 -13.89
N ALA A 94 7.89 13.16 -14.88
CA ALA A 94 7.15 11.91 -15.06
C ALA A 94 8.09 10.71 -15.32
N LYS A 95 7.64 9.49 -14.98
CA LYS A 95 8.43 8.25 -15.08
C LYS A 95 7.77 7.14 -15.91
N ASN A 96 6.51 7.33 -16.29
CA ASN A 96 5.66 6.44 -17.09
C ASN A 96 4.54 7.28 -17.75
N GLN A 97 3.73 6.68 -18.63
CA GLN A 97 2.63 7.37 -19.30
C GLN A 97 1.60 7.98 -18.32
N PHE A 98 1.20 7.26 -17.27
CA PHE A 98 0.18 7.73 -16.32
C PHE A 98 0.64 8.98 -15.55
N ASP A 99 1.91 9.04 -15.15
CA ASP A 99 2.49 10.24 -14.55
C ASP A 99 2.38 11.43 -15.51
N CYS A 100 2.67 11.22 -16.80
CA CYS A 100 2.67 12.26 -17.83
C CYS A 100 1.25 12.80 -18.09
N GLU A 101 0.27 11.91 -18.27
CA GLU A 101 -1.14 12.25 -18.46
C GLU A 101 -1.76 12.93 -17.22
N ALA A 102 -1.24 12.63 -16.03
CA ALA A 102 -1.65 13.27 -14.78
C ALA A 102 -1.01 14.65 -14.52
N LEU A 103 -0.08 15.13 -15.36
CA LEU A 103 0.60 16.41 -15.13
C LEU A 103 -0.35 17.61 -15.24
N GLY A 104 -0.17 18.55 -14.33
CA GLY A 104 -0.95 19.78 -14.27
C GLY A 104 -0.63 20.61 -13.03
N SER A 105 -1.49 21.57 -12.74
CA SER A 105 -1.38 22.45 -11.58
C SER A 105 -2.76 22.83 -11.04
N CYS A 106 -2.88 22.93 -9.72
CA CYS A 106 -4.09 23.41 -9.06
C CYS A 106 -4.03 24.93 -8.82
N SER A 107 -5.18 25.58 -8.66
CA SER A 107 -5.26 26.98 -8.20
C SER A 107 -4.66 27.19 -6.80
N ASP A 108 -4.71 26.17 -5.93
CA ASP A 108 -3.90 26.11 -4.71
C ASP A 108 -2.58 25.38 -5.00
N VAL A 109 -1.48 26.13 -5.03
CA VAL A 109 -0.12 25.63 -5.34
C VAL A 109 0.45 24.64 -4.31
N THR A 110 -0.27 24.37 -3.22
CA THR A 110 0.07 23.29 -2.28
C THR A 110 -0.44 21.92 -2.72
N LYS A 111 -1.27 21.83 -3.77
CA LYS A 111 -1.86 20.59 -4.27
C LYS A 111 -1.17 20.10 -5.55
N THR A 112 -0.72 18.85 -5.52
CA THR A 112 0.12 18.22 -6.56
C THR A 112 -0.61 17.26 -7.50
N SER A 113 -1.92 17.01 -7.29
CA SER A 113 -2.73 16.10 -8.11
C SER A 113 -4.16 16.63 -8.31
N GLU A 114 -4.87 16.15 -9.34
CA GLU A 114 -6.28 16.56 -9.56
C GLU A 114 -7.21 16.09 -8.44
N ASP A 115 -7.04 14.87 -7.91
CA ASP A 115 -7.90 14.36 -6.82
C ASP A 115 -7.72 15.18 -5.53
N GLU A 116 -6.53 15.76 -5.31
CA GLU A 116 -6.27 16.70 -4.21
C GLU A 116 -6.64 18.15 -4.55
N CYS A 117 -6.98 18.49 -5.79
CA CYS A 117 -7.27 19.87 -6.21
C CYS A 117 -8.65 20.35 -5.76
N GLY A 118 -8.72 20.70 -4.48
CA GLY A 118 -9.91 21.14 -3.78
C GLY A 118 -9.77 20.99 -2.27
N ARG A 119 -10.89 21.14 -1.57
CA ARG A 119 -10.98 21.18 -0.11
C ARG A 119 -12.17 20.36 0.35
N CYS A 120 -11.93 19.40 1.24
CA CYS A 120 -13.01 18.67 1.91
C CYS A 120 -13.52 19.46 3.12
N SER A 121 -14.79 19.28 3.50
CA SER A 121 -15.33 19.79 4.77
C SER A 121 -14.87 19.00 6.00
N GLU A 122 -14.23 17.85 5.81
CA GLU A 122 -13.51 17.08 6.84
C GLU A 122 -12.00 17.25 6.57
N PRO A 123 -11.23 17.87 7.48
CA PRO A 123 -9.88 18.38 7.17
C PRO A 123 -8.81 17.31 6.95
N THR A 124 -9.02 16.05 7.36
CA THR A 124 -8.05 14.95 7.21
C THR A 124 -8.24 14.16 5.91
N ALA A 125 -9.39 14.33 5.23
CA ALA A 125 -9.61 13.89 3.85
C ALA A 125 -8.97 14.87 2.85
N THR A 126 -7.70 14.64 2.52
CA THR A 126 -6.89 15.55 1.66
C THR A 126 -7.28 15.54 0.17
N SER A 127 -8.01 14.51 -0.27
CA SER A 127 -8.41 14.28 -1.66
C SER A 127 -9.92 14.05 -1.80
N ARG A 128 -10.47 14.28 -2.99
CA ARG A 128 -11.90 14.15 -3.29
C ARG A 128 -12.39 12.73 -3.05
N SER A 129 -11.72 11.74 -3.61
CA SER A 129 -12.11 10.33 -3.43
C SER A 129 -12.13 9.89 -1.95
N THR A 130 -11.28 10.50 -1.12
CA THR A 130 -11.26 10.33 0.35
C THR A 130 -12.35 11.15 1.05
N CYS A 131 -12.71 12.32 0.52
CA CYS A 131 -13.81 13.15 1.04
C CYS A 131 -15.18 12.50 0.79
N ASP A 132 -15.34 11.89 -0.39
CA ASP A 132 -16.52 11.13 -0.77
C ASP A 132 -16.68 9.86 0.10
N SER A 133 -15.58 9.21 0.56
CA SER A 133 -15.66 8.02 1.42
C SER A 133 -16.12 8.31 2.86
N VAL A 134 -15.68 9.42 3.47
CA VAL A 134 -16.26 9.90 4.75
C VAL A 134 -17.63 10.56 4.55
N GLY A 135 -18.09 10.68 3.30
CA GLY A 135 -19.38 11.25 2.93
C GLY A 135 -19.53 12.72 3.34
N ALA A 136 -18.43 13.47 3.26
CA ALA A 136 -18.32 14.90 3.49
C ALA A 136 -18.50 15.70 2.19
N ASN A 137 -18.35 17.03 2.22
CA ASN A 137 -18.53 17.89 1.04
C ASN A 137 -17.18 18.28 0.43
N TRP A 138 -16.96 17.96 -0.84
CA TRP A 138 -15.80 18.42 -1.59
C TRP A 138 -16.09 19.73 -2.35
N VAL A 139 -15.27 20.74 -2.12
CA VAL A 139 -15.21 21.96 -2.95
C VAL A 139 -14.06 21.80 -3.94
N LYS A 140 -14.39 21.52 -5.21
CA LYS A 140 -13.36 21.40 -6.27
C LYS A 140 -12.73 22.76 -6.57
N GLU A 141 -11.41 22.74 -6.74
CA GLU A 141 -10.61 23.86 -7.25
C GLU A 141 -10.21 23.67 -8.72
N THR A 142 -9.57 24.68 -9.32
CA THR A 142 -9.27 24.68 -10.75
C THR A 142 -7.98 23.91 -11.02
N TRP A 143 -8.11 22.66 -11.47
CA TRP A 143 -7.01 21.93 -12.08
C TRP A 143 -6.80 22.39 -13.52
N SER A 144 -5.56 22.69 -13.87
CA SER A 144 -5.12 23.02 -15.22
C SER A 144 -4.12 21.96 -15.67
N PHE A 145 -4.54 21.07 -16.55
CA PHE A 145 -3.67 20.07 -17.17
C PHE A 145 -2.50 20.75 -17.88
N ALA A 146 -1.32 20.15 -17.77
CA ALA A 146 -0.15 20.59 -18.51
C ALA A 146 -0.29 20.15 -19.98
N LEU A 147 0.29 20.92 -20.91
CA LEU A 147 0.27 20.60 -22.35
C LEU A 147 1.46 19.69 -22.72
N GLU A 148 1.74 18.71 -21.86
CA GLU A 148 2.83 17.76 -22.01
C GLU A 148 2.39 16.63 -22.94
N THR A 149 3.34 16.05 -23.67
CA THR A 149 3.11 14.96 -24.61
C THR A 149 3.91 13.74 -24.23
N TRP A 150 3.25 12.59 -24.23
CA TRP A 150 3.90 11.29 -24.21
C TRP A 150 4.36 10.93 -25.64
N GLU A 151 5.59 10.47 -25.76
CA GLU A 151 6.15 9.85 -26.96
C GLU A 151 6.38 8.37 -26.65
N ASP A 152 5.67 7.48 -27.33
CA ASP A 152 5.76 6.03 -27.14
C ASP A 152 7.16 5.46 -27.46
N ALA A 153 7.44 4.25 -26.97
CA ALA A 153 8.66 3.52 -27.32
C ALA A 153 8.88 3.44 -28.86
N GLU A 154 10.14 3.62 -29.28
CA GLU A 154 10.54 3.60 -30.70
C GLU A 154 10.21 2.27 -31.40
N ASP A 155 9.75 2.34 -32.66
CA ASP A 155 9.52 1.18 -33.53
C ASP A 155 10.76 0.25 -33.59
N PRO A 156 10.61 -1.08 -33.49
CA PRO A 156 9.37 -1.87 -33.54
C PRO A 156 8.77 -2.20 -32.15
N TRP A 157 9.07 -1.41 -31.11
CA TRP A 157 8.60 -1.67 -29.76
C TRP A 157 7.23 -1.02 -29.49
N THR A 158 6.48 -1.61 -28.55
CA THR A 158 5.23 -1.04 -28.01
C THR A 158 5.35 -0.96 -26.49
N GLY A 159 5.04 0.20 -25.91
CA GLY A 159 5.05 0.40 -24.46
C GLY A 159 3.92 -0.33 -23.72
N ASP A 160 4.20 -0.75 -22.49
CA ASP A 160 3.21 -1.18 -21.49
C ASP A 160 3.66 -0.57 -20.16
N SER A 161 3.13 0.63 -19.88
CA SER A 161 3.50 1.50 -18.75
C SER A 161 3.05 0.92 -17.40
N HIS A 162 3.95 0.85 -16.42
CA HIS A 162 3.64 0.51 -15.01
C HIS A 162 4.53 1.31 -14.05
N PHE A 163 4.22 1.29 -12.77
CA PHE A 163 4.99 2.05 -11.77
C PHE A 163 6.22 1.32 -11.21
N SER A 164 6.25 -0.01 -11.25
CA SER A 164 7.35 -0.82 -10.71
C SER A 164 8.45 -1.03 -11.76
N THR A 165 9.71 -0.74 -11.43
CA THR A 165 10.82 -0.70 -12.40
C THR A 165 11.98 -1.64 -12.11
N THR A 166 11.84 -2.51 -11.09
CA THR A 166 12.87 -3.40 -10.53
C THR A 166 12.33 -4.82 -10.50
N ILE A 167 13.06 -5.80 -11.02
CA ILE A 167 12.65 -7.22 -11.01
C ILE A 167 12.81 -7.76 -9.59
N ARG A 168 11.94 -8.68 -9.15
CA ARG A 168 12.15 -9.46 -7.91
C ARG A 168 11.79 -10.95 -8.06
N GLY A 169 11.07 -11.31 -9.11
CA GLY A 169 10.64 -12.69 -9.38
C GLY A 169 9.81 -12.78 -10.64
N THR A 170 8.93 -13.77 -10.70
CA THR A 170 8.13 -14.07 -11.90
C THR A 170 6.67 -14.41 -11.58
N THR A 171 5.87 -14.65 -12.61
CA THR A 171 4.58 -15.35 -12.50
C THR A 171 4.75 -16.80 -12.05
N GLU A 172 4.02 -17.23 -11.01
CA GLU A 172 3.95 -18.63 -10.53
C GLU A 172 3.30 -19.64 -11.50
N ASP A 173 2.98 -19.23 -12.73
CA ASP A 173 2.45 -20.12 -13.76
C ASP A 173 3.55 -21.04 -14.32
N SER A 174 3.56 -22.28 -13.86
CA SER A 174 4.48 -23.34 -14.33
C SER A 174 4.21 -23.84 -15.76
N SER A 175 3.11 -23.39 -16.39
CA SER A 175 2.86 -23.57 -17.82
C SER A 175 3.31 -22.37 -18.67
N SER A 176 3.75 -21.28 -18.04
CA SER A 176 4.31 -20.13 -18.73
C SER A 176 5.58 -20.51 -19.46
N LYS A 177 5.59 -20.24 -20.78
CA LYS A 177 6.75 -20.43 -21.66
C LYS A 177 7.73 -19.26 -21.63
N TYR A 178 7.42 -18.21 -20.85
CA TYR A 178 8.34 -17.08 -20.67
C TYR A 178 9.55 -17.49 -19.83
N ILE A 179 10.70 -16.96 -20.23
CA ILE A 179 11.95 -17.00 -19.50
C ILE A 179 12.29 -15.56 -19.11
N CYS A 180 12.16 -15.24 -17.82
CA CYS A 180 12.61 -13.98 -17.25
C CYS A 180 14.12 -14.03 -16.97
N VAL A 181 14.82 -12.95 -17.28
CA VAL A 181 16.27 -12.79 -17.06
C VAL A 181 16.51 -11.44 -16.41
N ASP A 182 16.92 -11.46 -15.15
CA ASP A 182 17.28 -10.29 -14.35
C ASP A 182 18.72 -9.84 -14.68
N ALA A 183 18.97 -8.54 -14.66
CA ALA A 183 20.23 -7.91 -15.06
C ALA A 183 20.90 -7.07 -13.95
N ASP A 184 20.31 -6.98 -12.75
CA ASP A 184 20.99 -6.68 -11.48
C ASP A 184 20.24 -7.41 -10.35
N PRO A 185 20.52 -8.71 -10.11
CA PRO A 185 19.80 -9.52 -9.11
C PRO A 185 20.05 -9.11 -7.65
N GLU A 186 20.63 -7.93 -7.41
CA GLU A 186 20.72 -7.30 -6.10
C GLU A 186 20.00 -5.93 -6.02
N ASP A 187 19.28 -5.46 -7.04
CA ASP A 187 18.59 -4.16 -7.01
C ASP A 187 17.30 -4.19 -6.17
N HIS A 188 16.62 -5.34 -6.09
CA HIS A 188 15.47 -5.55 -5.19
C HIS A 188 15.82 -5.76 -3.71
N TYR A 189 17.10 -5.91 -3.35
CA TYR A 189 17.49 -6.04 -1.95
C TYR A 189 17.66 -4.70 -1.25
N ALA A 190 17.45 -4.69 0.07
CA ALA A 190 17.93 -3.60 0.91
C ALA A 190 19.47 -3.58 0.89
N ARG A 191 20.05 -2.37 0.82
CA ARG A 191 21.49 -2.13 0.70
C ARG A 191 21.96 -1.29 1.89
N CYS A 192 23.12 -1.61 2.45
CA CYS A 192 23.83 -0.77 3.42
C CYS A 192 25.09 -0.23 2.71
N SER A 193 25.46 1.04 2.91
CA SER A 193 26.50 1.70 2.10
C SER A 193 27.27 2.78 2.86
N GLY A 194 28.49 3.10 2.44
CA GLY A 194 29.30 4.13 3.11
C GLY A 194 30.75 4.15 2.65
N SER A 195 31.58 4.98 3.30
CA SER A 195 33.01 5.14 2.97
C SER A 195 33.92 4.06 3.55
N ASN A 196 33.40 3.19 4.42
CA ASN A 196 34.10 2.05 4.99
C ASN A 196 33.60 0.75 4.32
N SER A 197 34.50 -0.19 4.02
CA SER A 197 34.15 -1.48 3.41
C SER A 197 33.32 -2.40 4.34
N THR A 198 33.12 -2.03 5.60
CA THR A 198 32.16 -2.69 6.50
C THR A 198 30.72 -2.26 6.28
N CYS A 199 30.46 -1.21 5.48
CA CYS A 199 29.11 -0.76 5.15
C CYS A 199 28.50 -1.62 4.05
N THR A 200 28.06 -2.82 4.44
CA THR A 200 27.44 -3.83 3.58
C THR A 200 26.60 -4.79 4.44
N PHE A 201 25.81 -5.65 3.81
CA PHE A 201 25.06 -6.75 4.43
C PHE A 201 25.68 -8.14 4.11
N ASP A 202 27.00 -8.20 3.89
CA ASP A 202 27.74 -9.43 3.58
C ASP A 202 27.40 -10.58 4.55
N GLY A 203 26.96 -11.71 4.00
CA GLY A 203 26.61 -12.90 4.77
C GLY A 203 25.26 -12.83 5.50
N LEU A 204 24.45 -11.77 5.30
CA LEU A 204 23.08 -11.70 5.80
C LEU A 204 22.05 -12.13 4.75
N GLU A 205 21.20 -13.06 5.15
CA GLU A 205 19.94 -13.41 4.50
C GLU A 205 19.05 -12.17 4.31
N GLU A 206 18.21 -12.16 3.27
CA GLU A 206 17.34 -11.02 2.93
C GLU A 206 16.53 -10.49 4.11
N SER A 207 15.95 -11.39 4.92
CA SER A 207 15.15 -11.05 6.10
C SER A 207 15.93 -10.38 7.24
N ALA A 208 17.27 -10.43 7.21
CA ALA A 208 18.15 -9.76 8.15
C ALA A 208 18.73 -8.44 7.60
N ARG A 209 18.43 -8.05 6.35
CA ARG A 209 18.88 -6.79 5.73
C ARG A 209 18.01 -5.59 6.15
N ILE A 210 17.89 -5.39 7.45
CA ILE A 210 17.10 -4.33 8.08
C ILE A 210 17.97 -3.18 8.58
N GLU A 211 17.36 -2.02 8.87
CA GLU A 211 18.03 -0.81 9.35
C GLU A 211 18.89 -1.07 10.60
N ASP A 212 18.34 -1.76 11.61
CA ASP A 212 19.02 -2.14 12.86
C ASP A 212 20.32 -2.96 12.65
N ASN A 213 20.47 -3.62 11.49
CA ASN A 213 21.62 -4.45 11.15
C ASN A 213 22.61 -3.75 10.20
N CYS A 214 22.32 -2.53 9.72
CA CYS A 214 23.27 -1.74 8.93
C CYS A 214 24.28 -1.07 9.89
N PRO A 215 25.61 -1.30 9.76
CA PRO A 215 26.55 -0.89 10.80
C PRO A 215 26.60 0.62 11.07
N GLU A 216 26.96 0.99 12.31
CA GLU A 216 26.98 2.39 12.76
C GLU A 216 27.88 3.27 11.87
N GLY A 217 27.33 4.41 11.43
CA GLY A 217 28.00 5.34 10.51
C GLY A 217 27.82 5.02 9.02
N CYS A 218 27.12 3.94 8.68
CA CYS A 218 26.70 3.62 7.32
C CYS A 218 25.30 4.19 7.00
N VAL A 219 24.96 4.25 5.71
CA VAL A 219 23.65 4.66 5.21
C VAL A 219 22.86 3.43 4.77
N TYR A 220 21.73 3.20 5.43
CA TYR A 220 20.74 2.20 5.04
C TYR A 220 19.86 2.72 3.89
N THR A 221 19.70 1.88 2.87
CA THR A 221 18.75 2.06 1.77
C THR A 221 17.78 0.87 1.80
N PRO A 222 16.47 1.09 2.07
CA PRO A 222 15.50 0.00 2.10
C PRO A 222 15.33 -0.65 0.73
N ALA A 223 14.92 -1.92 0.72
CA ALA A 223 14.55 -2.64 -0.49
C ALA A 223 13.45 -1.88 -1.26
N PRO A 224 13.50 -1.84 -2.60
CA PRO A 224 12.37 -1.38 -3.40
C PRO A 224 11.08 -2.12 -3.02
N THR A 225 10.02 -1.34 -2.79
CA THR A 225 8.67 -1.89 -2.59
C THR A 225 7.79 -1.40 -3.71
N ALA A 226 6.96 -2.28 -4.26
CA ALA A 226 5.91 -1.88 -5.18
C ALA A 226 5.08 -0.76 -4.58
N PRO A 227 4.58 0.20 -5.37
CA PRO A 227 3.58 1.14 -4.91
C PRO A 227 2.40 0.34 -4.35
N LYS A 228 2.16 0.49 -3.05
CA LYS A 228 0.97 -0.05 -2.41
C LYS A 228 -0.10 1.02 -2.53
N PRO A 229 -0.99 0.98 -3.55
CA PRO A 229 -2.10 1.91 -3.59
C PRO A 229 -2.86 1.77 -2.27
N LYS A 230 -3.11 2.90 -1.63
CA LYS A 230 -3.98 2.99 -0.46
C LYS A 230 -5.33 3.46 -1.00
N PRO A 231 -6.18 2.56 -1.54
CA PRO A 231 -7.46 2.97 -2.06
C PRO A 231 -8.25 3.67 -0.94
N PRO A 232 -9.03 4.72 -1.24
CA PRO A 232 -10.00 5.25 -0.31
C PRO A 232 -10.86 4.13 0.26
N HIS A 233 -11.20 4.26 1.54
CA HIS A 233 -12.15 3.38 2.19
C HIS A 233 -13.50 3.37 1.44
N ALA A 234 -14.32 2.35 1.67
CA ALA A 234 -15.71 2.37 1.21
C ALA A 234 -16.48 3.57 1.83
N GLY A 235 -17.59 3.97 1.22
CA GLY A 235 -18.46 5.01 1.78
C GLY A 235 -18.97 4.63 3.17
N ASP A 236 -18.82 5.55 4.13
CA ASP A 236 -19.38 5.40 5.49
C ASP A 236 -20.88 5.05 5.44
N ILE A 237 -21.24 3.96 6.11
CA ILE A 237 -22.64 3.50 6.21
C ILE A 237 -23.52 4.37 7.11
N LYS A 238 -22.96 5.37 7.82
CA LYS A 238 -23.68 6.43 8.55
C LYS A 238 -24.69 5.89 9.58
N LEU A 239 -24.19 5.05 10.48
CA LEU A 239 -25.00 4.38 11.51
C LEU A 239 -25.74 5.39 12.43
N PRO A 240 -27.03 5.19 12.74
CA PRO A 240 -27.80 6.11 13.58
C PRO A 240 -27.16 6.39 14.94
N GLY A 241 -26.97 7.68 15.25
CA GLY A 241 -26.46 8.16 16.54
C GLY A 241 -24.93 8.06 16.73
N TRP A 242 -24.20 7.55 15.75
CA TRP A 242 -22.74 7.67 15.71
C TRP A 242 -22.31 9.06 15.23
N GLY A 243 -21.05 9.43 15.50
CA GLY A 243 -20.42 10.61 14.91
C GLY A 243 -20.24 10.46 13.39
N SER A 244 -19.97 11.57 12.71
CA SER A 244 -19.55 11.52 11.31
C SER A 244 -18.16 10.87 11.19
N ALA A 245 -17.95 10.11 10.13
CA ALA A 245 -16.63 9.55 9.83
C ALA A 245 -15.58 10.65 9.60
N MET A 246 -14.34 10.37 10.01
CA MET A 246 -13.12 11.13 9.72
C MET A 246 -12.15 10.23 8.95
N SER A 247 -11.34 10.79 8.06
CA SER A 247 -10.37 10.02 7.27
C SER A 247 -9.20 9.54 8.12
N GLY A 248 -8.76 8.30 7.90
CA GLY A 248 -7.64 7.71 8.63
C GLY A 248 -8.03 6.95 9.89
N ALA A 249 -7.02 6.50 10.61
CA ALA A 249 -7.21 5.73 11.85
C ALA A 249 -7.31 6.67 13.06
N CYS A 250 -8.22 6.38 13.99
CA CYS A 250 -8.46 7.21 15.18
C CYS A 250 -7.20 7.41 16.02
N ARG A 251 -7.05 8.62 16.57
CA ARG A 251 -5.94 9.04 17.42
C ARG A 251 -6.42 9.96 18.54
N GLY A 252 -5.68 9.98 19.63
CA GLY A 252 -5.87 10.90 20.74
C GLY A 252 -4.74 11.93 20.81
N GLY A 253 -4.46 12.44 22.00
CA GLY A 253 -3.45 13.48 22.20
C GLY A 253 -3.84 14.84 21.60
N THR A 254 -2.90 15.78 21.61
CA THR A 254 -3.09 17.15 21.08
C THR A 254 -2.59 17.34 19.65
N ASP A 255 -1.85 16.37 19.10
CA ASP A 255 -1.25 16.40 17.76
C ASP A 255 -1.69 15.22 16.86
N PHE A 256 -2.60 14.38 17.36
CA PHE A 256 -3.11 13.17 16.70
C PHE A 256 -2.03 12.11 16.39
N THR A 257 -0.93 12.08 17.16
CA THR A 257 0.07 11.01 17.06
C THR A 257 -0.27 9.80 17.95
N ASP A 258 -0.82 10.06 19.14
CA ASP A 258 -1.10 9.05 20.17
C ASP A 258 -2.12 7.99 19.73
N LYS A 259 -1.71 6.71 19.83
CA LYS A 259 -2.63 5.58 19.68
C LYS A 259 -3.65 5.59 20.82
N VAL A 260 -4.94 5.48 20.49
CA VAL A 260 -5.98 5.23 21.49
C VAL A 260 -5.98 3.75 21.86
N ASN A 261 -6.16 3.47 23.14
CA ASN A 261 -6.25 2.14 23.74
C ASN A 261 -7.40 1.32 23.13
N GLY A 262 -7.17 0.02 22.88
CA GLY A 262 -8.20 -0.82 22.31
C GLY A 262 -7.79 -2.25 21.99
N LYS A 263 -8.50 -2.84 21.03
CA LYS A 263 -8.22 -4.16 20.45
C LYS A 263 -8.48 -4.14 18.94
N TYR A 264 -7.77 -4.97 18.18
CA TYR A 264 -7.93 -5.07 16.72
C TYR A 264 -8.11 -6.50 16.22
N SER A 265 -8.69 -6.64 15.03
CA SER A 265 -8.82 -7.92 14.32
C SER A 265 -8.89 -7.73 12.81
N ASN A 266 -8.37 -8.72 12.08
CA ASN A 266 -8.53 -8.93 10.64
C ASN A 266 -9.27 -10.23 10.30
N THR A 267 -9.82 -10.93 11.30
CA THR A 267 -10.35 -12.31 11.18
C THR A 267 -11.60 -12.61 12.02
N ALA A 268 -12.07 -11.69 12.86
CA ALA A 268 -13.24 -11.90 13.72
C ALA A 268 -14.60 -11.56 13.03
N GLY A 269 -14.62 -11.34 11.71
CA GLY A 269 -15.84 -11.18 10.92
C GLY A 269 -16.35 -12.53 10.42
N ALA A 270 -17.64 -12.61 10.05
CA ALA A 270 -18.29 -13.88 9.71
C ALA A 270 -17.60 -14.65 8.56
N ASP A 271 -17.07 -13.91 7.57
CA ASP A 271 -16.37 -14.45 6.39
C ASP A 271 -14.91 -13.96 6.28
N GLY A 272 -14.28 -13.55 7.41
CA GLY A 272 -12.88 -13.10 7.47
C GLY A 272 -12.72 -11.73 8.14
N PRO A 273 -12.20 -10.69 7.44
CA PRO A 273 -12.22 -9.32 7.96
C PRO A 273 -13.65 -8.86 8.28
N LEU A 274 -13.82 -8.12 9.38
CA LEU A 274 -15.09 -7.54 9.76
C LEU A 274 -15.52 -6.48 8.74
N THR A 275 -16.81 -6.40 8.44
CA THR A 275 -17.43 -5.24 7.79
C THR A 275 -17.53 -4.04 8.75
N GLN A 276 -17.79 -2.84 8.23
CA GLN A 276 -17.99 -1.64 9.05
C GLN A 276 -19.15 -1.83 10.05
N GLN A 277 -20.20 -2.58 9.67
CA GLN A 277 -21.32 -2.90 10.53
C GLN A 277 -20.93 -3.86 11.66
N GLU A 278 -20.15 -4.92 11.39
CA GLU A 278 -19.65 -5.83 12.43
C GLU A 278 -18.65 -5.13 13.36
N CYS A 279 -17.80 -4.26 12.83
CA CYS A 279 -16.84 -3.47 13.59
C CYS A 279 -17.55 -2.50 14.57
N ALA A 280 -18.62 -1.86 14.12
CA ALA A 280 -19.48 -1.04 14.97
C ALA A 280 -20.22 -1.86 16.04
N SER A 281 -20.68 -3.07 15.72
CA SER A 281 -21.28 -4.00 16.68
C SER A 281 -20.28 -4.44 17.76
N ALA A 282 -19.06 -4.80 17.37
CA ALA A 282 -18.00 -5.18 18.31
C ALA A 282 -17.62 -4.03 19.28
N CYS A 283 -17.79 -2.77 18.86
CA CYS A 283 -17.69 -1.60 19.72
C CYS A 283 -18.94 -1.40 20.61
N LEU A 284 -20.14 -1.72 20.15
CA LEU A 284 -21.35 -1.70 20.98
C LEU A 284 -21.30 -2.73 22.11
N ASP A 285 -20.76 -3.93 21.84
CA ASP A 285 -20.62 -5.01 22.82
C ASP A 285 -19.65 -4.69 23.96
N GLU A 286 -18.62 -3.87 23.72
CA GLU A 286 -17.68 -3.43 24.74
C GLU A 286 -18.27 -2.33 25.65
N PRO A 287 -18.35 -2.51 26.98
CA PRO A 287 -18.98 -1.54 27.89
C PRO A 287 -18.38 -0.13 27.90
N THR A 288 -17.12 0.00 27.49
CA THR A 288 -16.33 1.25 27.53
C THR A 288 -16.03 1.88 26.16
N CYS A 289 -16.58 1.37 25.06
CA CYS A 289 -16.16 1.84 23.73
C CYS A 289 -16.50 3.31 23.45
N VAL A 290 -15.52 4.03 22.89
CA VAL A 290 -15.59 5.45 22.47
C VAL A 290 -15.49 5.63 20.95
N GLY A 291 -15.07 4.59 20.21
CA GLY A 291 -15.13 4.60 18.75
C GLY A 291 -14.46 3.42 18.05
N TYR A 292 -14.60 3.49 16.74
CA TYR A 292 -14.12 2.67 15.64
C TYR A 292 -12.97 3.13 14.74
N SER A 293 -11.96 2.31 14.42
CA SER A 293 -11.28 2.42 13.11
C SER A 293 -11.68 1.24 12.23
N HIS A 294 -12.00 1.48 10.97
CA HIS A 294 -12.31 0.43 10.01
C HIS A 294 -11.58 0.62 8.68
N SER A 295 -11.12 -0.48 8.10
CA SER A 295 -10.52 -0.60 6.76
C SER A 295 -10.98 -1.89 6.10
N THR A 296 -10.71 -2.09 4.81
CA THR A 296 -11.06 -3.31 4.06
C THR A 296 -10.45 -4.62 4.60
N ALA A 297 -9.50 -4.55 5.53
CA ALA A 297 -8.84 -5.72 6.12
C ALA A 297 -8.72 -5.69 7.65
N TRP A 298 -9.09 -4.60 8.33
CA TRP A 298 -8.90 -4.44 9.78
C TRP A 298 -10.02 -3.63 10.42
N CYS A 299 -10.53 -4.14 11.54
CA CYS A 299 -11.30 -3.38 12.53
C CYS A 299 -10.43 -3.11 13.76
N VAL A 300 -10.57 -1.93 14.37
CA VAL A 300 -10.01 -1.57 15.68
C VAL A 300 -11.11 -0.94 16.53
N VAL A 301 -11.31 -1.45 17.75
CA VAL A 301 -12.31 -0.99 18.71
C VAL A 301 -11.58 -0.27 19.86
N TYR A 302 -11.96 0.96 20.17
CA TYR A 302 -11.26 1.84 21.11
C TYR A 302 -12.05 2.16 22.38
N GLY A 303 -11.35 2.26 23.50
CA GLY A 303 -11.89 2.69 24.79
C GLY A 303 -11.02 2.24 25.96
N PRO A 304 -11.20 2.81 27.17
CA PRO A 304 -10.48 2.39 28.36
C PRO A 304 -10.71 0.89 28.65
N VAL A 305 -9.65 0.21 29.10
CA VAL A 305 -9.58 -1.24 29.44
C VAL A 305 -9.98 -2.26 28.35
N ILE A 306 -10.35 -1.83 27.13
CA ILE A 306 -10.72 -2.76 26.03
C ILE A 306 -9.54 -3.68 25.61
N HIS A 307 -8.30 -3.26 25.87
CA HIS A 307 -7.13 -4.10 25.65
C HIS A 307 -7.10 -5.34 26.57
N GLU A 308 -7.83 -5.32 27.69
CA GLU A 308 -7.95 -6.42 28.66
C GLU A 308 -9.06 -7.42 28.25
N THR A 309 -10.10 -6.95 27.55
CA THR A 309 -11.28 -7.74 27.10
C THR A 309 -11.07 -8.38 25.72
N VAL A 310 -9.88 -8.93 25.48
CA VAL A 310 -9.56 -9.64 24.24
C VAL A 310 -10.25 -11.01 24.16
N GLY A 311 -11.28 -11.07 23.32
CA GLY A 311 -11.95 -12.32 22.94
C GLY A 311 -11.20 -13.09 21.85
N GLU A 312 -11.78 -14.21 21.41
CA GLU A 312 -11.24 -15.03 20.31
C GLU A 312 -11.11 -14.18 19.02
N PHE A 313 -10.03 -14.40 18.26
CA PHE A 313 -9.67 -13.64 17.04
C PHE A 313 -9.36 -12.13 17.22
N TRP A 314 -9.28 -11.62 18.45
CA TRP A 314 -8.85 -10.24 18.75
C TRP A 314 -7.43 -10.17 19.31
N THR A 315 -6.71 -9.10 18.97
CA THR A 315 -5.38 -8.77 19.52
C THR A 315 -5.46 -7.51 20.38
N SER A 316 -4.73 -7.51 21.50
CA SER A 316 -4.64 -6.38 22.44
C SER A 316 -3.78 -5.25 21.87
N ASP A 317 -4.23 -3.98 21.99
CA ASP A 317 -3.45 -2.79 21.65
C ASP A 317 -3.52 -1.80 22.82
N ASN A 318 -2.72 -2.07 23.85
CA ASN A 318 -2.68 -1.34 25.12
C ASN A 318 -1.92 0.00 24.97
N HIS A 319 -2.59 1.12 25.26
CA HIS A 319 -2.03 2.49 25.26
C HIS A 319 -2.59 3.31 26.42
N GLU A 320 -1.91 4.38 26.83
CA GLU A 320 -2.34 5.23 27.95
C GLU A 320 -3.52 6.16 27.57
N GLU A 321 -3.61 6.58 26.30
CA GLU A 321 -4.67 7.45 25.81
C GLU A 321 -5.94 6.65 25.53
N VAL A 322 -7.09 7.19 25.95
CA VAL A 322 -8.41 6.54 25.92
C VAL A 322 -9.48 7.37 25.21
N THR A 323 -9.09 8.55 24.71
CA THR A 323 -9.96 9.53 24.02
C THR A 323 -9.60 9.60 22.55
N ILE A 324 -10.60 9.60 21.66
CA ILE A 324 -10.40 9.96 20.25
C ILE A 324 -10.54 11.47 20.13
N THR A 325 -9.45 12.15 19.74
CA THR A 325 -9.42 13.62 19.51
C THR A 325 -9.31 13.97 18.03
N GLY A 326 -8.85 13.03 17.19
CA GLY A 326 -8.73 13.19 15.74
C GLY A 326 -8.28 11.90 15.05
N THR A 327 -7.53 12.01 13.97
CA THR A 327 -7.05 10.86 13.18
C THR A 327 -5.61 11.05 12.69
N LYS A 328 -4.94 9.93 12.43
CA LYS A 328 -3.75 9.89 11.57
C LYS A 328 -4.19 9.58 10.13
N ALA A 329 -4.04 10.55 9.24
CA ALA A 329 -4.46 10.49 7.85
C ALA A 329 -4.00 9.20 7.15
N ASN A 330 -4.96 8.43 6.64
CA ASN A 330 -4.73 7.19 5.90
C ASN A 330 -6.01 6.84 5.10
N PRO A 331 -6.07 7.07 3.77
CA PRO A 331 -7.34 7.05 3.03
C PRO A 331 -8.06 5.70 3.06
N SER A 332 -7.34 4.59 3.24
CA SER A 332 -7.92 3.24 3.36
C SER A 332 -8.59 2.94 4.71
N TYR A 333 -8.58 3.90 5.64
CA TYR A 333 -9.25 3.81 6.93
C TYR A 333 -10.27 4.94 7.09
N ILE A 334 -11.34 4.66 7.82
CA ILE A 334 -12.18 5.67 8.47
C ILE A 334 -12.14 5.49 9.98
N CYS A 335 -12.24 6.61 10.70
CA CYS A 335 -12.46 6.69 12.13
C CYS A 335 -13.88 7.16 12.41
N VAL A 336 -14.61 6.49 13.30
CA VAL A 336 -15.99 6.85 13.69
C VAL A 336 -16.10 6.88 15.21
N THR A 337 -16.42 8.04 15.77
CA THR A 337 -16.65 8.21 17.21
C THR A 337 -18.07 7.79 17.60
N GLY A 338 -18.24 7.22 18.79
CA GLY A 338 -19.49 6.62 19.25
C GLY A 338 -19.24 5.30 19.98
N PRO A 339 -20.27 4.63 20.52
CA PRO A 339 -21.67 4.75 20.14
C PRO A 339 -22.44 5.86 20.91
N PRO A 340 -23.71 6.12 20.56
CA PRO A 340 -24.61 6.91 21.39
C PRO A 340 -24.89 6.17 22.71
N ARG A 341 -24.24 6.60 23.80
CA ARG A 341 -24.46 6.07 25.15
C ARG A 341 -24.97 7.17 26.06
N ASP A 342 -26.08 6.92 26.75
CA ASP A 342 -26.49 7.69 27.94
C ASP A 342 -25.50 7.37 29.07
N ILE A 343 -24.32 8.00 29.04
CA ILE A 343 -23.31 7.86 30.11
C ILE A 343 -23.95 8.37 31.41
N PRO A 344 -24.13 7.51 32.44
CA PRO A 344 -24.65 7.95 33.73
C PRO A 344 -23.66 8.97 34.31
N ASN A 345 -24.11 10.20 34.51
CA ASN A 345 -23.23 11.33 34.82
C ASN A 345 -22.77 11.29 36.29
N GLU A 346 -21.81 10.41 36.60
CA GLU A 346 -21.19 10.24 37.92
C GLU A 346 -20.26 11.41 38.29
N THR A 347 -20.79 12.64 38.28
CA THR A 347 -20.07 13.80 38.84
C THR A 347 -20.99 14.90 39.40
N LYS A 348 -22.01 14.53 40.19
CA LYS A 348 -22.57 15.36 41.30
C LYS A 348 -23.59 14.63 42.19
N SER A 349 -23.11 13.76 43.08
CA SER A 349 -23.84 13.46 44.32
C SER A 349 -22.88 13.03 45.44
N SER A 350 -22.47 14.00 46.28
CA SER A 350 -21.85 13.70 47.58
C SER A 350 -22.94 13.27 48.56
N GLY A 351 -23.44 12.03 48.40
CA GLY A 351 -24.54 11.47 49.17
C GLY A 351 -24.35 9.98 49.42
N SER A 352 -23.90 9.62 50.63
CA SER A 352 -23.56 8.25 51.00
C SER A 352 -24.76 7.29 50.96
N VAL A 353 -24.66 6.20 50.19
CA VAL A 353 -25.59 5.07 50.25
C VAL A 353 -24.79 3.79 50.53
N PHE A 354 -25.31 2.95 51.42
CA PHE A 354 -24.59 1.80 51.97
C PHE A 354 -24.58 0.59 51.02
N TYR A 355 -23.47 -0.14 51.03
CA TYR A 355 -23.46 -1.54 50.60
C TYR A 355 -24.46 -2.36 51.42
N ALA A 356 -25.41 -3.01 50.76
CA ALA A 356 -26.32 -3.98 51.35
C ALA A 356 -26.39 -5.22 50.46
N GLY A 357 -25.64 -6.26 50.82
CA GLY A 357 -25.58 -7.51 50.05
C GLY A 357 -26.92 -8.25 50.04
N ARG A 358 -27.33 -8.76 48.88
CA ARG A 358 -28.53 -9.61 48.76
C ARG A 358 -28.21 -11.06 49.13
N LEU A 359 -28.55 -11.44 50.35
CA LEU A 359 -28.67 -12.85 50.75
C LEU A 359 -30.00 -13.43 50.24
N SER A 360 -30.03 -14.75 50.01
CA SER A 360 -31.14 -15.47 49.38
C SER A 360 -32.41 -15.53 50.24
N VAL A 361 -33.58 -15.56 49.59
CA VAL A 361 -34.84 -16.03 50.19
C VAL A 361 -35.56 -16.97 49.20
N LEU A 362 -35.71 -18.24 49.57
CA LEU A 362 -36.70 -19.14 48.96
C LEU A 362 -38.09 -18.79 49.50
N VAL A 363 -39.12 -18.83 48.64
CA VAL A 363 -40.51 -18.94 49.07
C VAL A 363 -41.20 -20.08 48.32
N TYR A 364 -41.45 -21.18 49.01
CA TYR A 364 -42.45 -22.17 48.61
C TYR A 364 -43.83 -21.65 49.00
N THR A 365 -44.80 -21.74 48.09
CA THR A 365 -46.22 -21.82 48.47
C THR A 365 -46.91 -22.90 47.64
N LEU A 366 -47.35 -23.95 48.31
CA LEU A 366 -48.14 -25.04 47.74
C LEU A 366 -49.58 -24.92 48.26
N ILE A 367 -50.57 -24.96 47.37
CA ILE A 367 -51.99 -25.28 47.66
C ILE A 367 -52.60 -25.80 46.35
N ALA A 368 -53.51 -26.78 46.44
CA ALA A 368 -54.08 -27.48 45.30
C ALA A 368 -55.57 -27.78 45.52
N LEU A 369 -56.33 -28.01 44.43
CA LEU A 369 -57.35 -29.07 44.20
C LEU A 369 -58.03 -28.81 42.83
N VAL A 370 -58.14 -29.80 41.90
CA VAL A 370 -59.31 -30.69 41.65
C VAL A 370 -60.53 -29.92 41.09
N THR A 371 -61.13 -30.20 39.92
CA THR A 371 -61.04 -31.29 38.88
C THR A 371 -61.52 -30.71 37.51
N SER A 372 -61.71 -31.38 36.35
CA SER A 372 -61.87 -32.80 35.96
C SER A 372 -61.61 -33.02 34.44
N LEU A 373 -61.86 -34.25 33.93
CA LEU A 373 -62.25 -34.68 32.56
C LEU A 373 -61.61 -33.95 31.34
N VAL A 374 -60.81 -34.58 30.45
CA VAL A 374 -60.91 -35.86 29.72
C VAL A 374 -62.10 -35.94 28.74
N SER A 375 -61.77 -35.93 27.45
CA SER A 375 -62.46 -36.55 26.32
C SER A 375 -61.42 -36.89 25.26
#